data_AF-A0A0R3RG74-F1
#
_entry.id   AF-A0A0R3RG74-F1
#
_cell.length_a   1.000
_cell.length_b   1.000
_cell.length_c   1.000
_cell.angle_alpha   90.00
_cell.angle_beta   90.00
_cell.angle_gamma   90.00
#
_symmetry.space_group_name_H-M   'P 1'
#
loop_
_entity.id
_entity.type
_entity.pdbx_description
1 polymer ?
#
loop_
_entity_poly.entity_id
_entity_poly.type
_entity_poly.pdbx_seq_one_letter_code
_entity_poly.pdbx_strand_id
1 'polypeptide(L)'
;MRVLKGEWVVPVMVPPNTAPVIDPRSFRSFCFRGEGRANFVISAKCEKTAWRLTKQRRSGNVTTKPKCHVVIEYLEKLIVPFLGRQFLVKPKVVEIDTDSLHHLAKIPALPFNLKLETFDELCDAKKYPSTMSFFPPCCSKEIRYVSILQMTDATRIPKCLSLEYFGPTITVEIKPKQGFMQNHPSINVPYCNNCILQLEKCHSDAFEQMYDFCPLDLFSGDLKRMCKALNSLFIVPHRNLRIFLDGSLIHSDEHQLTVEQLRESLLRDCSVSIQQLINALCCILVDAPSDDLFAVHDSGVLAKLLKGQRVDTIGIVRAYQIYTSLPKTVQ
;
A
#
# COMPACT_ATOMS: atom_id res chain seq x y z
N MET A 1 44.90 34.01 18.21
CA MET A 1 44.68 34.82 16.99
C MET A 1 45.10 33.99 15.78
N ARG A 2 44.14 33.33 15.12
CA ARG A 2 44.11 32.97 13.69
C ARG A 2 42.86 32.12 13.47
N VAL A 3 41.82 32.79 13.00
CA VAL A 3 40.58 32.19 12.49
C VAL A 3 40.90 31.67 11.09
N LEU A 4 40.86 30.35 10.89
CA LEU A 4 40.88 29.77 9.55
C LEU A 4 39.45 29.70 9.04
N LYS A 5 39.10 30.62 8.14
CA LYS A 5 37.88 30.58 7.33
C LYS A 5 37.98 29.38 6.39
N GLY A 6 37.34 28.27 6.74
CA GLY A 6 37.04 27.20 5.80
C GLY A 6 35.83 27.60 4.96
N GLU A 7 36.05 27.93 3.69
CA GLU A 7 34.98 28.06 2.71
C GLU A 7 34.36 26.68 2.52
N TRP A 8 33.06 26.58 2.81
CA TRP A 8 32.27 25.41 2.46
C TRP A 8 32.13 25.39 0.94
N VAL A 9 32.98 24.61 0.28
CA VAL A 9 32.83 24.29 -1.14
C VAL A 9 31.53 23.49 -1.28
N VAL A 10 30.49 24.17 -1.74
CA VAL A 10 29.22 23.54 -2.13
C VAL A 10 29.56 22.54 -3.24
N PRO A 11 29.21 21.25 -3.12
CA PRO A 11 29.47 20.30 -4.19
C PRO A 11 28.76 20.80 -5.44
N VAL A 12 29.53 20.89 -6.53
CA VAL A 12 29.04 21.18 -7.88
C VAL A 12 27.80 20.32 -8.12
N MET A 13 26.66 20.99 -8.29
CA MET A 13 25.40 20.35 -8.66
C MET A 13 25.63 19.52 -9.92
N VAL A 14 25.64 18.20 -9.75
CA VAL A 14 25.37 17.25 -10.82
C VAL A 14 24.08 17.74 -11.49
N PRO A 15 24.01 17.88 -12.84
CA PRO A 15 22.79 18.30 -13.49
C PRO A 15 21.63 17.42 -13.01
N PRO A 16 20.42 17.96 -12.80
CA PRO A 16 19.29 17.15 -12.37
C PRO A 16 19.15 16.03 -13.40
N ASN A 17 19.36 14.80 -12.95
CA ASN A 17 19.14 13.62 -13.77
C ASN A 17 17.65 13.68 -14.15
N THR A 18 17.34 14.18 -15.34
CA THR A 18 15.97 14.40 -15.78
C THR A 18 15.26 13.06 -15.71
N ALA A 19 14.19 13.00 -14.93
CA ALA A 19 13.43 11.76 -14.77
C ALA A 19 12.96 11.30 -16.16
N PRO A 20 13.00 9.99 -16.46
CA PRO A 20 12.59 9.50 -17.77
C PRO A 20 11.11 9.82 -17.99
N VAL A 21 10.82 10.37 -19.17
CA VAL A 21 9.45 10.66 -19.59
C VAL A 21 8.83 9.37 -20.12
N ILE A 22 7.65 9.03 -19.62
CA ILE A 22 6.88 7.87 -20.07
C ILE A 22 5.83 8.32 -21.10
N ASP A 23 5.70 7.54 -22.18
CA ASP A 23 4.53 7.59 -23.06
C ASP A 23 3.62 6.41 -22.72
N PRO A 24 2.41 6.63 -22.18
CA PRO A 24 1.47 5.56 -21.89
C PRO A 24 1.16 4.67 -23.10
N ARG A 25 1.27 5.14 -24.35
CA ARG A 25 1.03 4.30 -25.53
C ARG A 25 2.01 3.13 -25.67
N SER A 26 3.16 3.20 -25.00
CA SER A 26 4.11 2.09 -24.91
C SER A 26 3.65 0.95 -23.98
N PHE A 27 2.52 1.13 -23.30
CA PHE A 27 1.93 0.17 -22.37
C PHE A 27 0.56 -0.31 -22.85
N ARG A 28 0.11 -1.46 -22.31
CA ARG A 28 -1.19 -2.07 -22.61
C ARG A 28 -1.87 -2.59 -21.35
N SER A 29 -3.12 -3.04 -21.46
CA SER A 29 -3.87 -3.69 -20.38
C SER A 29 -3.85 -2.89 -19.06
N PHE A 30 -4.21 -1.61 -19.13
CA PHE A 30 -4.32 -0.72 -17.98
C PHE A 30 -5.46 -1.15 -17.08
N CYS A 31 -5.27 -1.05 -15.77
CA CYS A 31 -6.29 -1.41 -14.79
C CYS A 31 -6.15 -0.56 -13.54
N PHE A 32 -7.28 -0.16 -12.98
CA PHE A 32 -7.30 0.43 -11.65
C PHE A 32 -6.89 -0.62 -10.62
N ARG A 33 -5.91 -0.31 -9.77
CA ARG A 33 -5.45 -1.21 -8.70
C ARG A 33 -6.04 -0.85 -7.36
N GLY A 34 -6.29 0.43 -7.14
CA GLY A 34 -6.96 0.91 -5.94
C GLY A 34 -6.52 2.31 -5.58
N GLU A 35 -7.08 2.79 -4.49
CA GLU A 35 -6.75 4.09 -3.94
C GLU A 35 -6.65 4.07 -2.41
N GLY A 36 -5.94 5.07 -1.90
CA GLY A 36 -6.05 5.49 -0.51
C GLY A 36 -6.33 6.98 -0.44
N ARG A 37 -6.32 7.53 0.78
CA ARG A 37 -6.54 8.97 0.98
C ARG A 37 -5.53 9.86 0.25
N ALA A 38 -4.32 9.37 0.02
CA ALA A 38 -3.23 10.16 -0.51
C ALA A 38 -2.85 9.83 -1.96
N ASN A 39 -3.27 8.70 -2.52
CA ASN A 39 -2.80 8.27 -3.84
C ASN A 39 -3.81 7.39 -4.57
N PHE A 40 -3.81 7.48 -5.90
CA PHE A 40 -4.34 6.45 -6.80
C PHE A 40 -3.20 5.52 -7.24
N VAL A 41 -3.53 4.26 -7.54
CA VAL A 41 -2.61 3.28 -8.11
C VAL A 41 -3.24 2.69 -9.38
N ILE A 42 -2.49 2.78 -10.48
CA ILE A 42 -2.88 2.28 -11.79
C ILE A 42 -1.80 1.31 -12.25
N SER A 43 -2.17 0.11 -12.68
CA SER A 43 -1.22 -0.82 -13.31
C SER A 43 -1.30 -0.75 -14.83
N ALA A 44 -0.22 -1.13 -15.50
CA ALA A 44 -0.20 -1.43 -16.91
C ALA A 44 0.73 -2.62 -17.21
N LYS A 45 0.41 -3.36 -18.27
CA LYS A 45 1.17 -4.52 -18.77
C LYS A 45 2.23 -4.07 -19.77
N CYS A 46 3.32 -3.54 -19.25
CA CYS A 46 4.67 -3.61 -19.83
C CYS A 46 5.61 -3.72 -18.62
N GLU A 47 6.42 -4.77 -18.55
CA GLU A 47 7.27 -5.07 -17.38
C GLU A 47 6.55 -5.23 -16.02
N LYS A 48 5.22 -5.44 -16.01
CA LYS A 48 4.38 -5.53 -14.79
C LYS A 48 4.50 -4.28 -13.91
N THR A 49 4.17 -3.15 -14.52
CA THR A 49 4.35 -1.82 -13.92
C THR A 49 3.09 -1.34 -13.21
N ALA A 50 3.28 -0.63 -12.10
CA ALA A 50 2.26 0.16 -11.43
C ALA A 50 2.75 1.60 -11.21
N TRP A 51 1.87 2.56 -11.45
CA TRP A 51 2.09 3.97 -11.18
C TRP A 51 1.26 4.44 -10.00
N ARG A 52 1.91 5.19 -9.11
CA ARG A 52 1.29 5.82 -7.95
C ARG A 52 1.19 7.31 -8.20
N LEU A 53 -0.05 7.79 -8.30
CA LEU A 53 -0.41 9.18 -8.56
C LEU A 53 -0.82 9.84 -7.25
N THR A 54 -0.11 10.89 -6.83
CA THR A 54 -0.40 11.57 -5.55
C THR A 54 -1.63 12.47 -5.65
N LYS A 55 -2.49 12.41 -4.63
CA LYS A 55 -3.71 13.20 -4.51
C LYS A 55 -3.45 14.49 -3.72
N GLN A 56 -4.11 15.56 -4.11
CA GLN A 56 -4.26 16.75 -3.28
C GLN A 56 -5.32 16.46 -2.21
N ARG A 57 -4.95 16.67 -0.93
CA ARG A 57 -5.80 16.29 0.21
C ARG A 57 -7.19 16.93 0.21
N ARG A 58 -7.33 18.17 -0.26
CA ARG A 58 -8.59 18.92 -0.24
C ARG A 58 -9.56 18.49 -1.34
N SER A 59 -9.08 18.33 -2.57
CA SER A 59 -9.92 18.02 -3.73
C SER A 59 -10.04 16.53 -4.03
N GLY A 60 -9.08 15.72 -3.58
CA GLY A 60 -8.96 14.32 -4.00
C GLY A 60 -8.38 14.14 -5.40
N ASN A 61 -8.17 15.23 -6.16
CA ASN A 61 -7.59 15.20 -7.50
C ASN A 61 -6.09 14.93 -7.46
N VAL A 62 -5.51 14.49 -8.57
CA VAL A 62 -4.07 14.32 -8.74
C VAL A 62 -3.37 15.68 -8.62
N THR A 63 -2.28 15.74 -7.87
CA THR A 63 -1.49 16.97 -7.66
C THR A 63 -0.48 17.18 -8.78
N THR A 64 -0.26 18.45 -9.15
CA THR A 64 0.84 18.85 -10.04
C THR A 64 2.18 19.00 -9.32
N LYS A 65 2.20 18.97 -7.98
CA LYS A 65 3.41 19.12 -7.15
C LYS A 65 3.62 17.91 -6.22
N PRO A 66 3.82 16.70 -6.77
CA PRO A 66 4.02 15.51 -5.97
C PRO A 66 5.42 15.50 -5.35
N LYS A 67 5.53 15.04 -4.10
CA LYS A 67 6.80 14.98 -3.37
C LYS A 67 7.51 13.62 -3.57
N CYS A 68 7.64 13.17 -4.83
CA CYS A 68 8.15 11.84 -5.19
C CYS A 68 9.54 11.56 -4.59
N HIS A 69 10.48 12.49 -4.76
CA HIS A 69 11.84 12.35 -4.24
C HIS A 69 11.86 12.24 -2.71
N VAL A 70 11.07 13.04 -2.00
CA VAL A 70 10.99 12.98 -0.53
C VAL A 70 10.46 11.62 -0.07
N VAL A 71 9.49 11.05 -0.78
CA VAL A 71 8.96 9.71 -0.47
C VAL A 71 10.02 8.64 -0.65
N ILE A 72 10.81 8.70 -1.73
CA ILE A 72 11.91 7.75 -1.96
C ILE A 72 13.00 7.94 -0.89
N GLU A 73 13.41 9.16 -0.60
CA GLU A 73 14.41 9.45 0.43
C GLU A 73 13.96 8.94 1.81
N TYR A 74 12.70 9.14 2.18
CA TYR A 74 12.11 8.61 3.41
C TYR A 74 12.16 7.07 3.43
N LEU A 75 11.77 6.42 2.33
CA LEU A 75 11.84 4.96 2.21
C LEU A 75 13.28 4.47 2.39
N GLU A 76 14.22 5.01 1.62
CA GLU A 76 15.60 4.54 1.57
C GLU A 76 16.38 4.81 2.86
N LYS A 77 16.14 5.97 3.50
CA LYS A 77 16.90 6.39 4.68
C LYS A 77 16.29 5.94 6.00
N LEU A 78 14.96 5.80 6.09
CA LEU A 78 14.30 5.49 7.37
C LEU A 78 13.63 4.12 7.38
N ILE A 79 13.01 3.68 6.29
CA ILE A 79 12.23 2.45 6.29
C ILE A 79 13.07 1.22 5.91
N VAL A 80 13.95 1.35 4.90
CA VAL A 80 14.81 0.25 4.45
C VAL A 80 15.78 -0.26 5.52
N PRO A 81 16.50 0.59 6.30
CA PRO A 81 17.40 0.10 7.34
C PRO A 81 16.68 -0.72 8.42
N PHE A 82 15.39 -0.49 8.57
CA PHE A 82 14.54 -1.08 9.58
C PHE A 82 13.88 -2.41 9.10
N LEU A 83 13.19 -2.41 7.95
CA LEU A 83 12.55 -3.62 7.42
C LEU A 83 13.54 -4.54 6.67
N GLY A 84 14.55 -3.95 6.05
CA GLY A 84 15.42 -4.64 5.11
C GLY A 84 14.92 -4.56 3.67
N ARG A 85 15.87 -4.55 2.73
CA ARG A 85 15.61 -4.38 1.29
C ARG A 85 14.75 -5.49 0.70
N GLN A 86 14.80 -6.71 1.24
CA GLN A 86 14.08 -7.87 0.72
C GLN A 86 12.56 -7.70 0.72
N PHE A 87 12.01 -6.87 1.62
CA PHE A 87 10.57 -6.63 1.72
C PHE A 87 10.12 -5.35 0.98
N LEU A 88 11.05 -4.62 0.33
CA LEU A 88 10.78 -3.27 -0.18
C LEU A 88 11.28 -3.09 -1.61
N VAL A 89 10.35 -2.75 -2.50
CA VAL A 89 10.67 -2.35 -3.88
C VAL A 89 11.06 -0.88 -3.89
N LYS A 90 12.22 -0.55 -4.47
CA LYS A 90 12.64 0.83 -4.70
C LYS A 90 11.84 1.43 -5.87
N PRO A 91 11.01 2.45 -5.64
CA PRO A 91 10.29 3.11 -6.72
C PRO A 91 11.24 3.93 -7.61
N LYS A 92 10.87 4.12 -8.87
CA LYS A 92 11.51 5.05 -9.80
C LYS A 92 10.67 6.32 -9.90
N VAL A 93 11.31 7.48 -9.98
CA VAL A 93 10.64 8.71 -10.40
C VAL A 93 10.61 8.72 -11.92
N VAL A 94 9.43 8.91 -12.50
CA VAL A 94 9.22 9.07 -13.94
C VAL A 94 8.34 10.30 -14.17
N GLU A 95 8.37 10.86 -15.37
CA GLU A 95 7.54 12.01 -15.74
C GLU A 95 6.50 11.61 -16.78
N ILE A 96 5.30 12.18 -16.68
CA ILE A 96 4.22 12.01 -17.65
C ILE A 96 3.73 13.39 -18.09
N ASP A 97 3.45 13.56 -19.38
CA ASP A 97 2.88 14.81 -19.86
C ASP A 97 1.46 15.02 -19.32
N THR A 98 1.04 16.27 -19.16
CA THR A 98 -0.23 16.59 -18.51
C THR A 98 -1.46 16.12 -19.27
N ASP A 99 -1.39 16.05 -20.60
CA ASP A 99 -2.52 15.59 -21.41
C ASP A 99 -2.69 14.08 -21.25
N SER A 100 -1.59 13.32 -21.34
CA SER A 100 -1.61 11.89 -21.05
C SER A 100 -2.05 11.59 -19.63
N LEU A 101 -1.59 12.38 -18.65
CA LEU A 101 -2.00 12.26 -17.25
C LEU A 101 -3.51 12.53 -17.09
N HIS A 102 -4.07 13.50 -17.80
CA HIS A 102 -5.50 13.77 -17.79
C HIS A 102 -6.30 12.51 -18.20
N HIS A 103 -5.88 11.83 -19.26
CA HIS A 103 -6.52 10.60 -19.72
C HIS A 103 -6.30 9.43 -18.77
N LEU A 104 -5.07 9.23 -18.29
CA LEU A 104 -4.73 8.16 -17.34
C LEU A 104 -5.51 8.31 -16.03
N ALA A 105 -5.70 9.55 -15.55
CA ALA A 105 -6.45 9.88 -14.35
C ALA A 105 -7.97 9.69 -14.48
N LYS A 106 -8.49 9.18 -15.61
CA LYS A 106 -9.88 8.70 -15.73
C LYS A 106 -10.06 7.28 -15.20
N ILE A 107 -9.00 6.47 -15.18
CA ILE A 107 -9.02 5.07 -14.75
C ILE A 107 -9.61 4.87 -13.34
N PRO A 108 -9.34 5.72 -12.34
CA PRO A 108 -9.92 5.52 -11.01
C PRO A 108 -11.46 5.59 -10.94
N ALA A 109 -12.12 6.16 -11.96
CA ALA A 109 -13.58 6.20 -12.06
C ALA A 109 -14.17 4.93 -12.72
N LEU A 110 -13.33 4.00 -13.17
CA LEU A 110 -13.75 2.79 -13.87
C LEU A 110 -14.04 1.65 -12.89
N PRO A 111 -14.91 0.70 -13.29
CA PRO A 111 -15.16 -0.50 -12.49
C PRO A 111 -13.88 -1.28 -12.18
N PHE A 112 -13.85 -1.92 -11.01
CA PHE A 112 -12.76 -2.81 -10.63
C PHE A 112 -12.58 -3.92 -11.69
N ASN A 113 -11.32 -4.32 -11.90
CA ASN A 113 -10.92 -5.33 -12.88
C ASN A 113 -11.18 -5.01 -14.36
N LEU A 114 -11.77 -3.84 -14.70
CA LEU A 114 -11.84 -3.41 -16.09
C LEU A 114 -10.42 -3.22 -16.63
N LYS A 115 -10.09 -3.96 -17.69
CA LYS A 115 -8.81 -3.88 -18.40
C LYS A 115 -9.00 -3.11 -19.69
N LEU A 116 -8.25 -2.03 -19.83
CA LEU A 116 -8.18 -1.26 -21.07
C LEU A 116 -6.97 -1.72 -21.84
N GLU A 117 -7.14 -2.27 -23.02
CA GLU A 117 -6.01 -2.89 -23.72
C GLU A 117 -5.07 -1.83 -24.30
N THR A 118 -5.58 -0.67 -24.71
CA THR A 118 -4.75 0.40 -25.26
C THR A 118 -5.01 1.74 -24.56
N PHE A 119 -4.01 2.62 -24.59
CA PHE A 119 -4.16 3.96 -24.05
C PHE A 119 -5.13 4.83 -24.87
N ASP A 120 -5.19 4.64 -26.18
CA ASP A 120 -6.06 5.45 -27.06
C ASP A 120 -7.55 5.25 -26.77
N GLU A 121 -7.95 4.12 -26.16
CA GLU A 121 -9.31 3.95 -25.64
C GLU A 121 -9.69 5.07 -24.66
N LEU A 122 -8.79 5.49 -23.77
CA LEU A 122 -9.02 6.59 -22.80
C LEU A 122 -9.11 7.97 -23.46
N CYS A 123 -8.61 8.07 -24.70
CA CYS A 123 -8.64 9.29 -25.49
C CYS A 123 -10.00 9.50 -26.18
N ASP A 124 -10.80 8.44 -26.34
CA ASP A 124 -12.17 8.55 -26.86
C ASP A 124 -13.08 9.29 -25.88
N ALA A 125 -13.38 10.55 -26.18
CA ALA A 125 -14.24 11.40 -25.37
C ALA A 125 -15.70 10.94 -25.32
N LYS A 126 -16.17 10.13 -26.28
CA LYS A 126 -17.53 9.56 -26.25
C LYS A 126 -17.61 8.43 -25.23
N LYS A 127 -16.55 7.60 -25.13
CA LYS A 127 -16.48 6.47 -24.20
C LYS A 127 -16.07 6.90 -22.79
N TYR A 128 -15.09 7.78 -22.68
CA TYR A 128 -14.55 8.27 -21.41
C TYR A 128 -14.46 9.81 -21.42
N PRO A 129 -15.53 10.52 -21.02
CA PRO A 129 -15.55 11.97 -21.01
C PRO A 129 -14.51 12.58 -20.05
N SER A 130 -14.13 13.83 -20.31
CA SER A 130 -13.12 14.57 -19.52
C SER A 130 -13.50 14.72 -18.04
N THR A 131 -14.80 14.75 -17.74
CA THR A 131 -15.35 14.85 -16.38
C THR A 131 -15.02 13.65 -15.48
N MET A 132 -14.64 12.50 -16.04
CA MET A 132 -14.18 11.34 -15.28
C MET A 132 -12.76 11.51 -14.73
N SER A 133 -12.01 12.48 -15.24
CA SER A 133 -10.60 12.63 -14.88
C SER A 133 -10.45 13.28 -13.50
N PHE A 134 -9.66 12.62 -12.65
CA PHE A 134 -9.16 13.19 -11.41
C PHE A 134 -7.98 14.14 -11.62
N PHE A 135 -7.65 14.52 -12.86
CA PHE A 135 -6.65 15.54 -13.18
C PHE A 135 -7.22 16.51 -14.23
N PRO A 136 -7.97 17.54 -13.81
CA PRO A 136 -8.70 18.41 -14.73
C PRO A 136 -7.78 19.19 -15.70
N PRO A 137 -8.22 19.44 -16.95
CA PRO A 137 -7.39 20.14 -17.96
C PRO A 137 -7.01 21.58 -17.60
N CYS A 138 -7.75 22.21 -16.67
CA CYS A 138 -7.44 23.57 -16.23
C CYS A 138 -6.21 23.65 -15.31
N CYS A 139 -5.71 22.51 -14.80
CA CYS A 139 -4.61 22.46 -13.84
C CYS A 139 -3.21 22.61 -14.47
N SER A 140 -3.08 22.69 -15.79
CA SER A 140 -1.83 22.38 -16.52
C SER A 140 -1.25 23.46 -17.44
N LYS A 141 -1.81 24.67 -17.55
CA LYS A 141 -1.36 25.64 -18.57
C LYS A 141 0.13 26.03 -18.49
N GLU A 142 0.76 25.92 -17.32
CA GLU A 142 2.19 26.24 -17.11
C GLU A 142 3.08 25.01 -16.91
N ILE A 143 2.49 23.84 -16.62
CA ILE A 143 3.22 22.63 -16.25
C ILE A 143 3.02 21.61 -17.35
N ARG A 144 4.10 21.28 -18.08
CA ARG A 144 4.05 20.31 -19.18
C ARG A 144 4.14 18.86 -18.71
N TYR A 145 4.90 18.62 -17.64
CA TYR A 145 5.18 17.28 -17.11
C TYR A 145 4.93 17.22 -15.61
N VAL A 146 4.45 16.08 -15.13
CA VAL A 146 4.24 15.81 -13.70
C VAL A 146 5.02 14.55 -13.32
N SER A 147 5.82 14.62 -12.27
CA SER A 147 6.52 13.44 -11.76
C SER A 147 5.55 12.47 -11.07
N ILE A 148 5.69 11.17 -11.30
CA ILE A 148 4.94 10.12 -10.61
C ILE A 148 5.90 9.03 -10.13
N LEU A 149 5.43 8.15 -9.23
CA LEU A 149 6.22 7.01 -8.78
C LEU A 149 5.85 5.77 -9.59
N GLN A 150 6.84 5.16 -10.22
CA GLN A 150 6.73 3.88 -10.91
C GLN A 150 7.32 2.75 -10.05
N MET A 151 6.61 1.63 -9.95
CA MET A 151 7.03 0.44 -9.20
C MET A 151 6.52 -0.84 -9.86
N THR A 152 7.02 -1.99 -9.41
CA THR A 152 6.48 -3.29 -9.83
C THR A 152 5.09 -3.49 -9.25
N ASP A 153 4.17 -4.02 -10.06
CA ASP A 153 2.85 -4.45 -9.61
C ASP A 153 2.99 -5.72 -8.76
N ALA A 154 2.92 -5.55 -7.43
CA ALA A 154 3.05 -6.64 -6.46
C ALA A 154 1.95 -7.71 -6.57
N THR A 155 0.85 -7.41 -7.26
CA THR A 155 -0.23 -8.39 -7.53
C THR A 155 0.08 -9.32 -8.69
N ARG A 156 1.23 -9.11 -9.37
CA ARG A 156 1.64 -9.85 -10.57
C ARG A 156 3.09 -10.32 -10.44
N ILE A 157 3.29 -11.49 -9.84
CA ILE A 157 4.59 -12.17 -9.83
C ILE A 157 4.80 -12.99 -11.14
N PRO A 158 6.03 -13.41 -11.49
CA PRO A 158 6.24 -14.35 -12.60
C PRO A 158 5.46 -15.65 -12.38
N LYS A 159 4.74 -16.10 -13.42
CA LYS A 159 4.01 -17.37 -13.38
C LYS A 159 4.93 -18.60 -13.35
N CYS A 160 6.16 -18.41 -13.82
CA CYS A 160 7.24 -19.38 -13.74
C CYS A 160 8.29 -18.78 -12.81
N LEU A 161 8.35 -19.27 -11.58
CA LEU A 161 9.38 -18.88 -10.60
C LEU A 161 10.60 -19.80 -10.70
N SER A 162 10.36 -21.09 -10.97
CA SER A 162 11.36 -22.11 -11.28
C SER A 162 10.74 -23.15 -12.22
N LEU A 163 11.54 -24.13 -12.68
CA LEU A 163 11.02 -25.27 -13.45
C LEU A 163 9.97 -26.10 -12.69
N GLU A 164 9.91 -25.97 -11.36
CA GLU A 164 9.03 -26.74 -10.48
C GLU A 164 7.78 -25.96 -10.03
N TYR A 165 7.82 -24.62 -10.09
CA TYR A 165 6.72 -23.75 -9.64
C TYR A 165 6.13 -22.96 -10.81
N PHE A 166 5.11 -23.56 -11.42
CA PHE A 166 4.28 -22.95 -12.46
C PHE A 166 2.82 -22.92 -12.03
N GLY A 167 2.16 -21.76 -12.12
CA GLY A 167 0.75 -21.68 -11.78
C GLY A 167 0.15 -20.28 -11.71
N PRO A 168 -1.15 -20.19 -11.36
CA PRO A 168 -1.78 -18.92 -11.01
C PRO A 168 -1.17 -18.36 -9.72
N THR A 169 -1.24 -17.04 -9.57
CA THR A 169 -0.64 -16.35 -8.43
C THR A 169 -1.71 -15.77 -7.53
N ILE A 170 -1.67 -16.14 -6.25
CA ILE A 170 -2.54 -15.57 -5.20
C ILE A 170 -1.76 -14.48 -4.48
N THR A 171 -2.31 -13.27 -4.43
CA THR A 171 -1.75 -12.16 -3.64
C THR A 171 -2.72 -11.79 -2.55
N VAL A 172 -2.23 -11.71 -1.32
CA VAL A 172 -3.01 -11.28 -0.16
C VAL A 172 -2.42 -9.98 0.37
N GLU A 173 -3.15 -8.88 0.20
CA GLU A 173 -2.80 -7.58 0.76
C GLU A 173 -3.39 -7.46 2.17
N ILE A 174 -2.53 -7.31 3.18
CA ILE A 174 -2.95 -7.16 4.59
C ILE A 174 -2.52 -5.79 5.10
N LYS A 175 -3.45 -5.07 5.73
CA LYS A 175 -3.15 -3.89 6.53
C LYS A 175 -3.19 -4.27 8.02
N PRO A 176 -2.06 -4.59 8.65
CA PRO A 176 -2.04 -5.28 9.95
C PRO A 176 -2.37 -4.36 11.15
N LYS A 177 -2.39 -3.04 10.94
CA LYS A 177 -2.55 -2.01 11.99
C LYS A 177 -1.45 -2.12 13.06
N GLN A 178 -1.69 -1.58 14.25
CA GLN A 178 -0.73 -1.51 15.35
C GLN A 178 -0.76 -2.78 16.20
N GLY A 179 0.37 -3.49 16.30
CA GLY A 179 0.54 -4.77 16.97
C GLY A 179 0.94 -4.72 18.45
N PHE A 180 0.79 -3.57 19.11
CA PHE A 180 1.09 -3.43 20.53
C PHE A 180 0.04 -2.55 21.23
N MET A 181 -0.11 -2.70 22.53
CA MET A 181 -0.98 -1.83 23.35
C MET A 181 -0.31 -0.47 23.52
N GLN A 182 -1.05 0.63 23.27
CA GLN A 182 -0.53 1.95 23.65
C GLN A 182 -0.53 2.10 25.16
N ASN A 183 0.49 2.78 25.65
CA ASN A 183 0.48 3.31 26.99
C ASN A 183 -0.13 4.71 26.95
N HIS A 184 -1.24 4.91 27.64
CA HIS A 184 -1.83 6.22 27.85
C HIS A 184 -1.56 6.63 29.30
N PRO A 185 -0.68 7.62 29.55
CA PRO A 185 -0.49 8.12 30.91
C PRO A 185 -1.84 8.52 31.50
N SER A 186 -2.11 8.00 32.70
CA SER A 186 -3.33 8.31 33.48
C SER A 186 -4.66 7.78 32.93
N ILE A 187 -4.67 6.99 31.84
CA ILE A 187 -5.89 6.37 31.31
C ILE A 187 -5.65 4.87 31.08
N ASN A 188 -6.37 4.02 31.81
CA ASN A 188 -6.33 2.58 31.60
C ASN A 188 -7.41 2.19 30.58
N VAL A 189 -7.00 1.84 29.36
CA VAL A 189 -7.91 1.37 28.30
C VAL A 189 -7.66 -0.12 28.04
N PRO A 190 -8.63 -1.02 28.29
CA PRO A 190 -8.43 -2.47 28.17
C PRO A 190 -8.53 -2.98 26.73
N TYR A 191 -8.50 -2.09 25.73
CA TYR A 191 -8.67 -2.41 24.31
C TYR A 191 -7.51 -1.86 23.49
N CYS A 192 -7.13 -2.57 22.43
CA CYS A 192 -6.16 -2.05 21.48
C CYS A 192 -6.76 -0.91 20.65
N ASN A 193 -5.90 -0.07 20.08
CA ASN A 193 -6.31 1.05 19.23
C ASN A 193 -7.27 0.67 18.10
N ASN A 194 -7.06 -0.48 17.46
CA ASN A 194 -7.96 -0.90 16.39
C ASN A 194 -9.36 -1.21 16.92
N CYS A 195 -9.47 -1.91 18.05
CA CYS A 195 -10.76 -2.23 18.67
C CYS A 195 -11.52 -0.96 19.11
N ILE A 196 -10.82 0.01 19.73
CA ILE A 196 -11.42 1.31 20.09
C ILE A 196 -11.94 2.03 18.85
N LEU A 197 -11.13 2.08 17.79
CA LEU A 197 -11.54 2.72 16.53
C LEU A 197 -12.72 2.00 15.87
N GLN A 198 -12.81 0.67 15.96
CA GLN A 198 -13.96 -0.06 15.42
C GLN A 198 -15.25 0.28 16.17
N LEU A 199 -15.21 0.42 17.49
CA LEU A 199 -16.36 0.87 18.28
C LEU A 199 -16.82 2.26 17.83
N GLU A 200 -15.90 3.21 17.68
CA GLU A 200 -16.23 4.57 17.21
C GLU A 200 -16.81 4.57 15.80
N LYS A 201 -16.22 3.81 14.88
CA LYS A 201 -16.69 3.70 13.49
C LYS A 201 -18.05 3.02 13.34
N CYS A 202 -18.34 2.06 14.21
CA CYS A 202 -19.65 1.43 14.27
C CYS A 202 -20.72 2.43 14.70
N HIS A 203 -20.39 3.36 15.60
CA HIS A 203 -21.29 4.45 15.97
C HIS A 203 -21.46 5.51 14.88
N SER A 204 -20.54 5.60 13.92
CA SER A 204 -20.53 6.62 12.86
C SER A 204 -21.01 6.11 11.50
N ASP A 205 -21.67 4.95 11.43
CA ASP A 205 -22.09 4.26 10.19
C ASP A 205 -20.99 4.10 9.13
N ALA A 206 -19.71 4.08 9.55
CA ALA A 206 -18.59 3.99 8.62
C ALA A 206 -18.37 2.58 8.04
N PHE A 207 -18.96 1.57 8.69
CA PHE A 207 -18.98 0.16 8.28
C PHE A 207 -20.34 -0.43 8.63
N GLU A 208 -20.80 -1.40 7.83
CA GLU A 208 -22.08 -2.09 8.06
C GLU A 208 -22.05 -3.00 9.29
N GLN A 209 -20.88 -3.54 9.65
CA GLN A 209 -20.69 -4.41 10.80
C GLN A 209 -19.31 -4.25 11.43
N MET A 210 -19.18 -4.65 12.70
CA MET A 210 -17.87 -4.84 13.33
C MET A 210 -17.25 -6.16 12.87
N TYR A 211 -15.91 -6.24 12.92
CA TYR A 211 -15.17 -7.49 12.71
C TYR A 211 -14.47 -7.94 14.00
N ASP A 212 -14.02 -9.18 14.01
CA ASP A 212 -13.27 -9.76 15.14
C ASP A 212 -11.74 -9.65 14.98
N PHE A 213 -11.27 -8.89 13.98
CA PHE A 213 -9.85 -8.72 13.71
C PHE A 213 -9.17 -7.88 14.80
N CYS A 214 -8.31 -8.54 15.58
CA CYS A 214 -7.43 -7.91 16.55
C CYS A 214 -5.96 -7.95 16.05
N PRO A 215 -5.31 -6.79 15.86
CA PRO A 215 -3.89 -6.74 15.53
C PRO A 215 -3.00 -7.45 16.56
N LEU A 216 -3.34 -7.40 17.86
CA LEU A 216 -2.55 -8.09 18.88
C LEU A 216 -2.56 -9.60 18.73
N ASP A 217 -3.62 -10.16 18.13
CA ASP A 217 -3.69 -11.58 17.79
C ASP A 217 -2.81 -11.88 16.58
N LEU A 218 -2.81 -11.01 15.55
CA LEU A 218 -1.93 -11.16 14.39
C LEU A 218 -0.43 -11.06 14.73
N PHE A 219 -0.06 -10.18 15.66
CA PHE A 219 1.32 -9.99 16.11
C PHE A 219 1.69 -10.86 17.33
N SER A 220 0.85 -11.81 17.72
CA SER A 220 1.02 -12.56 18.97
C SER A 220 2.17 -13.56 18.97
N GLY A 221 2.53 -14.08 17.79
CA GLY A 221 3.41 -15.24 17.68
C GLY A 221 2.78 -16.56 18.11
N ASP A 222 1.46 -16.57 18.40
CA ASP A 222 0.69 -17.77 18.68
C ASP A 222 -0.12 -18.13 17.43
N LEU A 223 0.15 -19.30 16.84
CA LEU A 223 -0.46 -19.72 15.58
C LEU A 223 -1.99 -19.67 15.63
N LYS A 224 -2.60 -20.12 16.73
CA LYS A 224 -4.06 -20.16 16.87
C LYS A 224 -4.67 -18.74 16.86
N ARG A 225 -4.07 -17.80 17.60
CA ARG A 225 -4.49 -16.39 17.61
C ARG A 225 -4.25 -15.72 16.27
N MET A 226 -3.11 -15.96 15.64
CA MET A 226 -2.83 -15.42 14.30
C MET A 226 -3.82 -15.93 13.26
N CYS A 227 -4.11 -17.25 13.25
CA CYS A 227 -5.13 -17.84 12.39
C CYS A 227 -6.51 -17.25 12.66
N LYS A 228 -6.89 -17.02 13.93
CA LYS A 228 -8.14 -16.32 14.27
C LYS A 228 -8.19 -14.92 13.66
N ALA A 229 -7.11 -14.14 13.75
CA ALA A 229 -7.04 -12.80 13.19
C ALA A 229 -7.19 -12.82 11.65
N LEU A 230 -6.47 -13.71 10.96
CA LEU A 230 -6.58 -13.84 9.50
C LEU A 230 -7.94 -14.38 9.06
N ASN A 231 -8.50 -15.39 9.74
CA ASN A 231 -9.85 -15.89 9.48
C ASN A 231 -10.89 -14.77 9.58
N SER A 232 -10.82 -13.92 10.61
CA SER A 232 -11.72 -12.78 10.71
C SER A 232 -11.62 -11.82 9.51
N LEU A 233 -10.41 -11.62 8.97
CA LEU A 233 -10.22 -10.78 7.78
C LEU A 233 -10.72 -11.45 6.50
N PHE A 234 -10.62 -12.77 6.38
CA PHE A 234 -11.15 -13.51 5.22
C PHE A 234 -12.68 -13.56 5.21
N ILE A 235 -13.33 -13.48 6.38
CA ILE A 235 -14.78 -13.40 6.48
C ILE A 235 -15.25 -11.95 6.28
N VAL A 236 -14.58 -11.00 6.92
CA VAL A 236 -14.92 -9.57 6.88
C VAL A 236 -13.67 -8.73 6.56
N PRO A 237 -13.39 -8.47 5.26
CA PRO A 237 -12.15 -7.82 4.83
C PRO A 237 -11.96 -6.40 5.35
N HIS A 238 -13.03 -5.60 5.37
CA HIS A 238 -12.96 -4.15 5.54
C HIS A 238 -11.85 -3.54 4.66
N ARG A 239 -11.29 -2.40 5.06
CA ARG A 239 -10.07 -1.82 4.46
C ARG A 239 -8.79 -2.46 4.98
N ASN A 240 -8.84 -3.75 5.34
CA ASN A 240 -7.77 -4.48 6.00
C ASN A 240 -7.26 -5.69 5.21
N LEU A 241 -8.08 -6.25 4.33
CA LEU A 241 -7.71 -7.37 3.46
C LEU A 241 -8.16 -7.11 2.03
N ARG A 242 -7.31 -7.46 1.06
CA ARG A 242 -7.70 -7.66 -0.34
C ARG A 242 -7.03 -8.92 -0.86
N ILE A 243 -7.74 -9.71 -1.66
CA ILE A 243 -7.19 -10.91 -2.31
C ILE A 243 -7.27 -10.75 -3.82
N PHE A 244 -6.16 -11.04 -4.49
CA PHE A 244 -6.03 -11.00 -5.94
C PHE A 244 -5.63 -12.36 -6.49
N LEU A 245 -6.18 -12.71 -7.65
CA LEU A 245 -5.81 -13.88 -8.46
C LEU A 245 -5.28 -13.41 -9.82
N ASP A 246 -4.02 -13.72 -10.13
CA ASP A 246 -3.32 -13.26 -11.35
C ASP A 246 -3.35 -11.72 -11.56
N GLY A 247 -3.46 -10.99 -10.45
CA GLY A 247 -3.60 -9.53 -10.40
C GLY A 247 -5.03 -9.02 -10.56
N SER A 248 -6.05 -9.86 -10.69
CA SER A 248 -7.45 -9.44 -10.64
C SER A 248 -7.95 -9.49 -9.19
N LEU A 249 -8.63 -8.44 -8.72
CA LEU A 249 -9.23 -8.39 -7.39
C LEU A 249 -10.41 -9.36 -7.33
N ILE A 250 -10.41 -10.29 -6.37
CA ILE A 250 -11.50 -11.27 -6.21
C ILE A 250 -12.20 -11.18 -4.86
N HIS A 251 -11.58 -10.54 -3.87
CA HIS A 251 -12.16 -10.42 -2.54
C HIS A 251 -11.68 -9.16 -1.83
N SER A 252 -12.63 -8.36 -1.36
CA SER A 252 -12.43 -7.07 -0.69
C SER A 252 -13.73 -6.63 -0.02
N ASP A 253 -13.69 -5.55 0.74
CA ASP A 253 -14.89 -4.95 1.35
C ASP A 253 -15.99 -4.63 0.32
N GLU A 254 -15.60 -4.10 -0.84
CA GLU A 254 -16.49 -3.69 -1.92
C GLU A 254 -16.95 -4.86 -2.81
N HIS A 255 -16.33 -6.03 -2.66
CA HIS A 255 -16.61 -7.24 -3.43
C HIS A 255 -16.29 -8.46 -2.58
N GLN A 256 -17.23 -8.81 -1.69
CA GLN A 256 -17.07 -9.92 -0.76
C GLN A 256 -17.60 -11.21 -1.39
N LEU A 257 -16.84 -12.28 -1.19
CA LEU A 257 -17.18 -13.64 -1.59
C LEU A 257 -17.37 -14.46 -0.32
N THR A 258 -18.25 -15.46 -0.34
CA THR A 258 -18.32 -16.43 0.77
C THR A 258 -17.05 -17.28 0.83
N VAL A 259 -16.84 -17.97 1.94
CA VAL A 259 -15.68 -18.87 2.11
C VAL A 259 -15.68 -19.98 1.04
N GLU A 260 -16.86 -20.49 0.68
CA GLU A 260 -17.05 -21.50 -0.36
C GLU A 260 -16.67 -20.96 -1.73
N GLN A 261 -17.15 -19.76 -2.08
CA GLN A 261 -16.82 -19.10 -3.35
C GLN A 261 -15.33 -18.75 -3.45
N LEU A 262 -14.72 -18.32 -2.33
CA LEU A 262 -13.28 -18.10 -2.23
C LEU A 262 -12.50 -19.39 -2.48
N ARG A 263 -12.91 -20.48 -1.84
CA ARG A 263 -12.30 -21.80 -2.01
C ARG A 263 -12.38 -22.26 -3.47
N GLU A 264 -13.56 -22.13 -4.09
CA GLU A 264 -13.76 -22.48 -5.51
C GLU A 264 -12.92 -21.61 -6.46
N SER A 265 -12.77 -20.32 -6.15
CA SER A 265 -12.01 -19.38 -6.98
C SER A 265 -10.51 -19.58 -6.86
N LEU A 266 -10.00 -19.81 -5.65
CA LEU A 266 -8.57 -19.90 -5.34
C LEU A 266 -8.00 -21.31 -5.48
N LEU A 267 -8.78 -22.34 -5.10
CA LEU A 267 -8.31 -23.71 -4.83
C LEU A 267 -9.18 -24.73 -5.59
N ARG A 268 -9.29 -24.55 -6.91
CA ARG A 268 -10.16 -25.34 -7.80
C ARG A 268 -10.02 -26.86 -7.68
N ASP A 269 -8.81 -27.34 -7.40
CA ASP A 269 -8.51 -28.78 -7.35
C ASP A 269 -8.84 -29.43 -5.99
N CYS A 270 -9.45 -28.69 -5.06
CA CYS A 270 -9.90 -29.14 -3.72
C CYS A 270 -8.83 -29.78 -2.82
N SER A 271 -7.56 -29.80 -3.24
CA SER A 271 -6.45 -30.41 -2.50
C SER A 271 -6.00 -29.60 -1.30
N VAL A 272 -6.36 -28.31 -1.26
CA VAL A 272 -5.99 -27.37 -0.20
C VAL A 272 -7.24 -26.64 0.29
N SER A 273 -7.35 -26.48 1.61
CA SER A 273 -8.40 -25.72 2.28
C SER A 273 -7.99 -24.26 2.50
N ILE A 274 -8.96 -23.38 2.69
CA ILE A 274 -8.70 -21.99 3.10
C ILE A 274 -7.94 -21.94 4.43
N GLN A 275 -8.20 -22.88 5.35
CA GLN A 275 -7.48 -22.95 6.61
C GLN A 275 -5.99 -23.27 6.42
N GLN A 276 -5.64 -24.16 5.49
CA GLN A 276 -4.23 -24.43 5.15
C GLN A 276 -3.55 -23.21 4.51
N LEU A 277 -4.26 -22.48 3.65
CA LEU A 277 -3.76 -21.20 3.12
C LEU A 277 -3.48 -20.20 4.25
N ILE A 278 -4.39 -20.09 5.23
CA ILE A 278 -4.22 -19.20 6.39
C ILE A 278 -3.04 -19.64 7.26
N ASN A 279 -2.88 -20.95 7.53
CA ASN A 279 -1.71 -21.46 8.26
C ASN A 279 -0.41 -21.12 7.52
N ALA A 280 -0.37 -21.30 6.20
CA ALA A 280 0.79 -20.93 5.38
C ALA A 280 1.09 -19.43 5.44
N LEU A 281 0.06 -18.57 5.38
CA LEU A 281 0.22 -17.12 5.55
C LEU A 281 0.78 -16.78 6.93
N CYS A 282 0.30 -17.41 8.01
CA CYS A 282 0.86 -17.22 9.34
C CYS A 282 2.35 -17.57 9.36
N CYS A 283 2.76 -18.70 8.79
CA CYS A 283 4.15 -19.13 8.71
C CYS A 283 5.01 -18.12 7.94
N ILE A 284 4.56 -17.69 6.75
CA ILE A 284 5.24 -16.69 5.92
C ILE A 284 5.44 -15.36 6.67
N LEU A 285 4.42 -14.91 7.40
CA LEU A 285 4.44 -13.62 8.11
C LEU A 285 5.47 -13.57 9.25
N VAL A 286 5.80 -14.71 9.84
CA VAL A 286 6.78 -14.84 10.94
C VAL A 286 8.07 -15.55 10.53
N ASP A 287 8.20 -15.89 9.25
CA ASP A 287 9.33 -16.63 8.67
C ASP A 287 9.56 -18.01 9.31
N ALA A 288 8.46 -18.71 9.63
CA ALA A 288 8.49 -20.11 10.08
C ALA A 288 8.44 -21.07 8.89
N PRO A 289 9.16 -22.22 8.95
CA PRO A 289 9.21 -23.18 7.84
C PRO A 289 7.91 -23.99 7.68
N SER A 290 7.19 -24.25 8.78
CA SER A 290 5.92 -24.98 8.80
C SER A 290 5.12 -24.64 10.07
N ASP A 291 3.87 -25.11 10.13
CA ASP A 291 3.03 -25.01 11.32
C ASP A 291 3.47 -25.95 12.45
N ASP A 292 4.08 -27.08 12.14
CA ASP A 292 4.69 -27.98 13.14
C ASP A 292 5.91 -27.36 13.84
N LEU A 293 6.66 -26.51 13.13
CA LEU A 293 7.84 -25.81 13.63
C LEU A 293 7.58 -24.30 13.75
N PHE A 294 6.37 -23.95 14.21
CA PHE A 294 5.94 -22.57 14.27
C PHE A 294 6.65 -21.79 15.38
N ALA A 295 7.45 -20.79 14.98
CA ALA A 295 8.06 -19.83 15.89
C ALA A 295 8.17 -18.46 15.20
N VAL A 296 8.23 -17.39 16.00
CA VAL A 296 8.49 -16.06 15.45
C VAL A 296 9.98 -15.88 15.27
N HIS A 297 10.42 -15.65 14.04
CA HIS A 297 11.80 -15.33 13.72
C HIS A 297 11.99 -13.82 13.53
N ASP A 298 13.13 -13.29 13.98
CA ASP A 298 13.49 -11.86 13.83
C ASP A 298 13.63 -11.41 12.36
N SER A 299 13.87 -12.37 11.47
CA SER A 299 13.87 -12.18 10.02
C SER A 299 12.46 -11.94 9.45
N GLY A 300 11.43 -12.42 10.14
CA GLY A 300 10.03 -12.32 9.75
C GLY A 300 9.51 -10.90 9.66
N VAL A 301 8.65 -10.66 8.66
CA VAL A 301 8.14 -9.31 8.36
C VAL A 301 7.32 -8.74 9.52
N LEU A 302 6.55 -9.56 10.26
CA LEU A 302 5.79 -9.08 11.42
C LEU A 302 6.69 -8.67 12.58
N ALA A 303 7.75 -9.44 12.89
CA ALA A 303 8.69 -9.11 13.95
C ALA A 303 9.36 -7.75 13.67
N LYS A 304 9.80 -7.56 12.42
CA LYS A 304 10.33 -6.27 11.97
C LYS A 304 9.26 -5.19 12.06
N LEU A 305 8.10 -5.34 11.43
CA LEU A 305 7.01 -4.34 11.51
C LEU A 305 6.70 -3.90 12.95
N LEU A 306 6.60 -4.84 13.88
CA LEU A 306 6.34 -4.56 15.28
C LEU A 306 7.47 -3.73 15.93
N LYS A 307 8.73 -4.07 15.66
CA LYS A 307 9.88 -3.29 16.14
C LYS A 307 9.83 -1.84 15.67
N GLY A 308 9.43 -1.59 14.43
CA GLY A 308 9.31 -0.23 13.88
C GLY A 308 8.12 0.53 14.45
N GLN A 309 7.01 -0.17 14.72
CA GLN A 309 5.86 0.42 15.40
C GLN A 309 6.21 0.87 16.83
N ARG A 310 7.03 0.07 17.53
CA ARG A 310 7.48 0.36 18.91
C ARG A 310 8.52 1.47 19.03
N VAL A 311 8.88 2.14 17.93
CA VAL A 311 9.58 3.44 18.00
C VAL A 311 8.71 4.46 18.73
N ASP A 312 7.37 4.33 18.66
CA ASP A 312 6.47 5.04 19.57
C ASP A 312 6.55 4.44 20.98
N THR A 313 7.37 5.05 21.83
CA THR A 313 7.60 4.64 23.23
C THR A 313 6.77 5.44 24.23
N ILE A 314 6.17 6.55 23.81
CA ILE A 314 5.53 7.53 24.70
C ILE A 314 4.03 7.68 24.46
N GLY A 315 3.52 7.21 23.32
CA GLY A 315 2.13 7.36 22.93
C GLY A 315 1.76 8.78 22.51
N ILE A 316 0.62 8.89 21.83
CA ILE A 316 0.20 10.16 21.21
C ILE A 316 -0.08 11.28 22.22
N VAL A 317 -0.60 10.95 23.40
CA VAL A 317 -0.94 11.94 24.44
C VAL A 317 0.32 12.66 24.92
N ARG A 318 1.37 11.90 25.26
CA ARG A 318 2.64 12.47 25.70
C ARG A 318 3.38 13.14 24.54
N ALA A 319 3.35 12.55 23.34
CA ALA A 319 3.93 13.15 22.14
C ALA A 319 3.32 14.53 21.85
N TYR A 320 2.01 14.68 21.99
CA TYR A 320 1.31 15.95 21.81
C TYR A 320 1.74 16.99 22.86
N GLN A 321 1.84 16.60 24.13
CA GLN A 321 2.33 17.50 25.20
C GLN A 321 3.77 17.97 24.96
N ILE A 322 4.64 17.09 24.46
CA ILE A 322 6.01 17.47 24.08
C ILE A 322 5.97 18.43 22.90
N TYR A 323 5.21 18.11 21.86
CA TYR A 323 5.11 18.96 20.68
C TYR A 323 4.61 20.37 21.03
N THR A 324 3.58 20.51 21.86
CA THR A 324 3.04 21.83 22.24
C THR A 324 3.94 22.61 23.18
N SER A 325 4.91 21.98 23.84
CA SER A 325 5.91 22.67 24.66
C SER A 325 7.12 23.16 23.86
N LEU A 326 7.29 22.70 22.61
CA LEU A 326 8.36 23.19 21.72
C LEU A 326 8.10 24.64 21.27
N PRO A 327 9.14 25.39 20.85
CA PRO A 327 8.94 26.71 20.26
C PRO A 327 8.02 26.67 19.04
N LYS A 328 7.23 27.73 18.80
CA LYS A 328 6.34 27.86 17.63
C LYS A 328 7.02 27.71 16.27
N THR A 329 8.34 27.87 16.20
CA THR A 329 9.13 27.69 14.98
C THR A 329 9.38 26.21 14.66
N VAL A 330 9.21 25.32 15.64
CA VAL A 330 9.39 23.86 15.54
C VAL A 330 8.03 23.15 15.50
N GLN A 331 7.01 23.75 16.13
CA GLN A 331 5.62 23.33 15.97
C GLN A 331 5.19 23.46 14.50
#